data_AF-A0A535M6J5-F1
#
_entry.id   AF-A0A535M6J5-F1
#
_cell.length_a   1.000
_cell.length_b   1.000
_cell.length_c   1.000
_cell.angle_alpha   90.00
_cell.angle_beta   90.00
_cell.angle_gamma   90.00
#
_symmetry.space_group_name_H-M   'P 1'
#
loop_
_entity.id
_entity.type
_entity.pdbx_description
1 polymer ?
#
loop_
_entity_poly.entity_id
_entity_poly.type
_entity_poly.pdbx_seq_one_letter_code
_entity_poly.pdbx_strand_id
1 'polypeptide(L)'
;MTPATLLARHGLEEATAAALLAYVQRQRWYGSRGRAVAGFEVEDVGTLRESGPAVLLVLATVRYEDGGRERYSLPLGIRPGPAAGFFDPERVVHETGGDAGPMAVVDALGDPESSAALWELIGAGATLRTEGGEVRFRGERIAGGVDPGSIRPLGREQSNTSLVRDDAELLKWFRVVEDVRSPELEMTEALHGAGFEHVPAPLGVVEYLRPGAEAVLLALVQPYLHNGTEGWALALTSLRDLYAEAELEGVGDEESAVRLVEEQGATFLPESARLGEVTAEMHLALASDRVPDAMRAQPVSAAMLGSWADAMTRELDQLLGGAGAALEPLRECRAEVVAGFDALRGLGGGGLAIRVHGDYHLGQALRTDTGWTVLDFEGEPALGVPERRALSSPLR
;
A
#
# COMPACT_ATOMS: atom_id res chain seq x y z
N MET A 1 18.38 20.09 16.88
CA MET A 1 17.55 21.29 16.70
C MET A 1 16.12 20.81 16.83
N THR A 2 15.29 21.47 17.63
CA THR A 2 13.92 20.98 17.83
C THR A 2 13.11 21.11 16.54
N PRO A 3 12.06 20.28 16.32
CA PRO A 3 11.09 20.44 15.24
C PRO A 3 10.61 21.88 15.09
N ALA A 4 10.23 22.52 16.20
CA ALA A 4 9.75 23.90 16.19
C ALA A 4 10.80 24.89 15.68
N THR A 5 12.07 24.76 16.11
CA THR A 5 13.15 25.65 15.63
C THR A 5 13.46 25.40 14.15
N LEU A 6 13.43 24.14 13.71
CA LEU A 6 13.70 23.81 12.31
C LEU A 6 12.60 24.34 11.39
N LEU A 7 11.34 24.13 11.76
CA LEU A 7 10.20 24.69 11.04
C LEU A 7 10.26 26.23 11.00
N ALA A 8 10.53 26.88 12.14
CA ALA A 8 10.65 28.34 12.21
C ALA A 8 11.77 28.89 11.30
N ARG A 9 12.89 28.18 11.13
CA ARG A 9 13.98 28.56 10.20
C ARG A 9 13.50 28.67 8.75
N HIS A 10 12.44 27.94 8.40
CA HIS A 10 11.81 27.98 7.08
C HIS A 10 10.51 28.80 7.05
N GLY A 11 10.26 29.64 8.06
CA GLY A 11 9.05 30.46 8.16
C GLY A 11 7.80 29.67 8.56
N LEU A 12 7.97 28.45 9.05
CA LEU A 12 6.89 27.56 9.46
C LEU A 12 6.70 27.64 10.99
N GLU A 13 5.92 28.60 11.46
CA GLU A 13 5.62 28.77 12.90
C GLU A 13 4.43 27.91 13.35
N GLU A 14 3.92 28.07 14.59
CA GLU A 14 2.77 27.32 15.17
C GLU A 14 1.53 27.27 14.25
N ALA A 15 1.31 28.31 13.43
CA ALA A 15 0.25 28.34 12.40
C ALA A 15 0.33 27.14 11.43
N THR A 16 1.52 26.56 11.26
CA THR A 16 1.78 25.41 10.40
C THR A 16 1.21 24.11 10.97
N ALA A 17 1.12 23.93 12.29
CA ALA A 17 0.55 22.70 12.87
C ALA A 17 -0.95 22.57 12.56
N ALA A 18 -1.70 23.67 12.70
CA ALA A 18 -3.11 23.71 12.31
C ALA A 18 -3.28 23.56 10.79
N ALA A 19 -2.41 24.19 9.98
CA ALA A 19 -2.44 24.05 8.53
C ALA A 19 -2.11 22.62 8.06
N LEU A 20 -1.15 21.96 8.71
CA LEU A 20 -0.78 20.57 8.46
C LEU A 20 -1.93 19.63 8.82
N LEU A 21 -2.55 19.80 9.99
CA LEU A 21 -3.73 19.00 10.36
C LEU A 21 -4.86 19.20 9.34
N ALA A 22 -5.17 20.45 8.98
CA ALA A 22 -6.18 20.76 7.98
C ALA A 22 -5.82 20.20 6.60
N TYR A 23 -4.53 20.11 6.27
CA TYR A 23 -4.04 19.44 5.06
C TYR A 23 -4.27 17.94 5.15
N VAL A 24 -3.79 17.27 6.19
CA VAL A 24 -4.00 15.83 6.41
C VAL A 24 -5.49 15.48 6.30
N GLN A 25 -6.37 16.18 7.01
CA GLN A 25 -7.81 15.86 7.07
C GLN A 25 -8.55 16.00 5.72
N ARG A 26 -8.07 16.84 4.79
CA ARG A 26 -8.69 17.01 3.47
C ARG A 26 -8.24 15.96 2.45
N GLN A 27 -7.17 15.23 2.73
CA GLN A 27 -6.62 14.26 1.76
C GLN A 27 -7.47 13.00 1.64
N ARG A 28 -7.31 12.30 0.52
CA ARG A 28 -7.96 11.00 0.28
C ARG A 28 -7.35 9.89 1.13
N TRP A 29 -6.05 9.96 1.36
CA TRP A 29 -5.28 9.02 2.17
C TRP A 29 -5.52 9.14 3.68
N TYR A 30 -6.28 10.14 4.12
CA TYR A 30 -6.76 10.22 5.49
C TYR A 30 -7.96 9.29 5.70
N GLY A 31 -7.68 8.07 6.18
CA GLY A 31 -8.68 7.01 6.39
C GLY A 31 -9.64 7.25 7.56
N SER A 32 -9.26 8.09 8.52
CA SER A 32 -10.00 8.33 9.77
C SER A 32 -11.07 9.43 9.67
N ARG A 33 -11.79 9.49 8.54
CA ARG A 33 -12.88 10.46 8.31
C ARG A 33 -14.00 10.23 9.32
N GLY A 34 -14.45 11.30 9.96
CA GLY A 34 -15.53 11.26 10.96
C GLY A 34 -15.08 10.96 12.39
N ARG A 35 -13.81 10.59 12.63
CA ARG A 35 -13.26 10.50 14.00
C ARG A 35 -12.95 11.89 14.55
N ALA A 36 -13.33 12.12 15.80
CA ALA A 36 -13.06 13.38 16.50
C ALA A 36 -11.58 13.48 16.89
N VAL A 37 -10.91 14.56 16.47
CA VAL A 37 -9.49 14.82 16.75
C VAL A 37 -9.35 15.46 18.12
N ALA A 38 -8.60 14.80 19.00
CA ALA A 38 -8.23 15.31 20.33
C ALA A 38 -6.93 16.14 20.31
N GLY A 39 -6.08 15.98 19.29
CA GLY A 39 -4.87 16.78 19.14
C GLY A 39 -4.02 16.42 17.93
N PHE A 40 -3.08 17.30 17.60
CA PHE A 40 -2.09 17.12 16.55
C PHE A 40 -0.73 17.57 17.05
N GLU A 41 0.30 16.79 16.76
CA GLU A 41 1.66 17.03 17.24
C GLU A 41 2.66 16.74 16.11
N VAL A 42 3.61 17.65 15.88
CA VAL A 42 4.76 17.36 15.04
C VAL A 42 5.80 16.67 15.90
N GLU A 43 6.01 15.38 15.68
CA GLU A 43 6.90 14.54 16.48
C GLU A 43 8.37 14.75 16.10
N ASP A 44 8.66 14.87 14.80
CA ASP A 44 10.02 15.02 14.32
C ASP A 44 10.08 15.70 12.95
N VAL A 45 11.20 16.33 12.64
CA VAL A 45 11.44 17.00 11.36
C VAL A 45 12.88 16.76 10.90
N GLY A 46 13.04 16.38 9.64
CA GLY A 46 14.35 16.28 8.97
C GLY A 46 14.43 17.19 7.76
N THR A 47 15.62 17.78 7.51
CA THR A 47 15.88 18.50 6.27
C THR A 47 16.38 17.53 5.21
N LEU A 48 15.59 17.30 4.16
CA LEU A 48 15.97 16.47 3.02
C LEU A 48 16.86 17.25 2.04
N ARG A 49 16.54 18.53 1.82
CA ARG A 49 17.33 19.45 0.99
C ARG A 49 17.23 20.86 1.56
N GLU A 50 18.36 21.51 1.79
CA GLU A 50 18.41 22.83 2.44
C GLU A 50 17.88 23.97 1.54
N SER A 51 18.05 23.86 0.23
CA SER A 51 17.68 24.93 -0.71
C SER A 51 17.54 24.44 -2.14
N GLY A 52 16.88 25.24 -2.97
CA GLY A 52 16.86 25.07 -4.42
C GLY A 52 16.13 23.82 -4.91
N PRO A 53 14.87 23.57 -4.54
CA PRO A 53 14.03 24.16 -3.48
C PRO A 53 14.16 23.44 -2.13
N ALA A 54 13.88 24.10 -1.00
CA ALA A 54 14.03 23.44 0.30
C ALA A 54 12.97 22.34 0.47
N VAL A 55 13.38 21.19 1.01
CA VAL A 55 12.51 20.03 1.25
C VAL A 55 12.70 19.55 2.67
N LEU A 56 11.60 19.46 3.41
CA LEU A 56 11.54 18.93 4.77
C LEU A 56 10.76 17.62 4.77
N LEU A 57 11.10 16.73 5.70
CA LEU A 57 10.29 15.58 6.06
C LEU A 57 9.71 15.82 7.44
N VAL A 58 8.38 15.90 7.53
CA VAL A 58 7.66 16.07 8.79
C VAL A 58 7.00 14.74 9.17
N LEU A 59 7.29 14.28 10.39
CA LEU A 59 6.56 13.19 11.03
C LEU A 59 5.62 13.79 12.07
N ALA A 60 4.33 13.54 11.92
CA ALA A 60 3.31 14.13 12.79
C ALA A 60 2.25 13.12 13.22
N THR A 61 1.70 13.27 14.41
CA THR A 61 0.70 12.37 14.98
C THR A 61 -0.62 13.08 15.21
N VAL A 62 -1.69 12.47 14.71
CA VAL A 62 -3.08 12.81 15.06
C VAL A 62 -3.52 11.92 16.22
N ARG A 63 -4.03 12.52 17.28
CA ARG A 63 -4.65 11.83 18.43
C ARG A 63 -6.16 11.99 18.36
N TYR A 64 -6.89 10.91 18.61
CA TYR A 64 -8.36 10.88 18.54
C TYR A 64 -8.98 10.81 19.93
N GLU A 65 -10.23 11.27 20.06
CA GLU A 65 -10.97 11.25 21.34
C GLU A 65 -11.28 9.82 21.81
N ASP A 66 -11.35 8.85 20.89
CA ASP A 66 -11.51 7.43 21.19
C ASP A 66 -10.23 6.75 21.73
N GLY A 67 -9.15 7.53 21.91
CA GLY A 67 -7.86 7.06 22.40
C GLY A 67 -6.92 6.50 21.32
N GLY A 68 -7.37 6.39 20.07
CA GLY A 68 -6.52 6.00 18.97
C GLY A 68 -5.54 7.10 18.54
N ARG A 69 -4.52 6.71 17.79
CA ARG A 69 -3.52 7.64 17.23
C ARG A 69 -3.04 7.14 15.87
N GLU A 70 -2.68 8.06 14.99
CA GLU A 70 -2.12 7.77 13.67
C GLU A 70 -0.94 8.70 13.40
N ARG A 71 0.20 8.12 12.99
CA ARG A 71 1.36 8.89 12.55
C ARG A 71 1.33 9.06 11.04
N TYR A 72 1.72 10.24 10.59
CA TYR A 72 1.78 10.65 9.21
C TYR A 72 3.20 11.06 8.79
N SER A 73 3.61 10.66 7.58
CA SER A 73 4.85 11.09 6.92
C SER A 73 4.56 12.09 5.80
N LEU A 74 5.07 13.31 5.96
CA LEU A 74 4.74 14.45 5.13
C LEU A 74 6.03 15.10 4.58
N PRO A 75 6.47 14.72 3.37
CA PRO A 75 7.46 15.48 2.62
C PRO A 75 6.88 16.84 2.20
N LEU A 76 7.52 17.93 2.59
CA LEU A 76 7.09 19.30 2.32
C LEU A 76 8.13 20.03 1.48
N GLY A 77 7.71 20.58 0.34
CA GLY A 77 8.49 21.49 -0.48
C GLY A 77 8.21 22.94 -0.10
N ILE A 78 9.24 23.77 -0.05
CA ILE A 78 9.13 25.19 0.29
C ILE A 78 9.63 26.02 -0.88
N ARG A 79 8.74 26.85 -1.43
CA ARG A 79 8.95 27.58 -2.69
C ARG A 79 8.75 29.08 -2.53
N PRO A 80 9.64 29.91 -3.09
CA PRO A 80 9.35 31.33 -3.27
C PRO A 80 8.18 31.54 -4.22
N GLY A 81 7.29 32.47 -3.87
CA GLY A 81 6.14 32.88 -4.67
C GLY A 81 4.79 32.48 -4.08
N PRO A 82 3.69 33.06 -4.60
CA PRO A 82 2.34 32.70 -4.20
C PRO A 82 2.03 31.26 -4.64
N ALA A 83 1.21 30.56 -3.85
CA ALA A 83 0.80 29.21 -4.21
C ALA A 83 -0.19 29.21 -5.40
N ALA A 84 -1.02 30.25 -5.49
CA ALA A 84 -2.06 30.39 -6.50
C ALA A 84 -1.51 30.43 -7.93
N GLY A 85 -2.01 29.54 -8.79
CA GLY A 85 -1.67 29.50 -10.22
C GLY A 85 -0.36 28.77 -10.56
N PHE A 86 0.42 28.36 -9.56
CA PHE A 86 1.67 27.61 -9.74
C PHE A 86 1.55 26.15 -9.28
N PHE A 87 0.73 25.89 -8.27
CA PHE A 87 0.54 24.55 -7.71
C PHE A 87 -0.92 24.14 -7.75
N ASP A 88 -1.14 22.83 -7.81
CA ASP A 88 -2.45 22.24 -7.56
C ASP A 88 -2.92 22.64 -6.14
N PRO A 89 -4.10 23.28 -5.99
CA PRO A 89 -4.64 23.64 -4.69
C PRO A 89 -4.75 22.47 -3.70
N GLU A 90 -4.93 21.24 -4.18
CA GLU A 90 -4.96 20.05 -3.32
C GLU A 90 -3.60 19.73 -2.68
N ARG A 91 -2.50 20.20 -3.29
CA ARG A 91 -1.10 20.02 -2.84
C ARG A 91 -0.58 21.16 -1.99
N VAL A 92 -1.23 22.32 -2.00
CA VAL A 92 -0.84 23.45 -1.16
C VAL A 92 -1.19 23.13 0.28
N VAL A 93 -0.21 23.11 1.17
CA VAL A 93 -0.39 22.89 2.61
C VAL A 93 -0.71 24.23 3.29
N HIS A 94 0.12 25.23 3.02
CA HIS A 94 0.05 26.55 3.62
C HIS A 94 0.76 27.59 2.73
N GLU A 95 0.43 28.87 2.90
CA GLU A 95 1.15 29.99 2.31
C GLU A 95 1.58 30.91 3.45
N THR A 96 2.88 31.19 3.54
CA THR A 96 3.45 32.07 4.56
C THR A 96 3.82 33.40 3.93
N GLY A 97 3.54 34.50 4.63
CA GLY A 97 4.08 35.82 4.32
C GLY A 97 5.25 36.15 5.24
N GLY A 98 6.40 36.53 4.69
CA GLY A 98 7.55 37.01 5.46
C GLY A 98 8.28 38.16 4.77
N ASP A 99 9.32 38.70 5.43
CA ASP A 99 10.14 39.81 4.90
C ASP A 99 10.78 39.50 3.54
N ALA A 100 11.01 38.21 3.25
CA ALA A 100 11.56 37.71 1.98
C ALA A 100 10.49 37.55 0.87
N GLY A 101 9.23 37.89 1.14
CA GLY A 101 8.09 37.71 0.23
C GLY A 101 7.23 36.49 0.56
N PRO A 102 6.19 36.21 -0.25
CA PRO A 102 5.34 35.04 -0.06
C PRO A 102 6.12 33.75 -0.34
N MET A 103 5.91 32.74 0.48
CA MET A 103 6.42 31.39 0.28
C MET A 103 5.26 30.40 0.32
N ALA A 104 5.24 29.47 -0.63
CA ALA A 104 4.30 28.36 -0.67
C ALA A 104 4.91 27.13 -0.01
N VAL A 105 4.14 26.51 0.88
CA VAL A 105 4.42 25.20 1.46
C VAL A 105 3.54 24.20 0.75
N VAL A 106 4.14 23.27 0.05
CA VAL A 106 3.45 22.29 -0.78
C VAL A 106 3.85 20.88 -0.38
N ASP A 107 2.98 19.92 -0.65
CA ASP A 107 3.32 18.51 -0.62
C ASP A 107 4.42 18.23 -1.66
N ALA A 108 5.61 17.84 -1.20
CA ALA A 108 6.76 17.64 -2.07
C ALA A 108 6.53 16.53 -3.10
N LEU A 109 5.60 15.60 -2.83
CA LEU A 109 5.24 14.53 -3.76
C LEU A 109 4.39 15.04 -4.94
N GLY A 110 3.72 16.19 -4.80
CA GLY A 110 2.97 16.82 -5.89
C GLY A 110 3.81 17.74 -6.78
N ASP A 111 5.10 17.88 -6.47
CA ASP A 111 5.98 18.87 -7.06
C ASP A 111 7.29 18.21 -7.54
N PRO A 112 7.48 18.08 -8.88
CA PRO A 112 8.55 17.25 -9.43
C PRO A 112 9.96 17.65 -8.99
N GLU A 113 10.22 18.96 -8.86
CA GLU A 113 11.52 19.47 -8.38
C GLU A 113 11.79 19.14 -6.90
N SER A 114 10.76 19.06 -6.04
CA SER A 114 10.92 18.56 -4.66
C SER A 114 11.06 17.04 -4.63
N SER A 115 10.24 16.34 -5.42
CA SER A 115 10.28 14.89 -5.53
C SER A 115 11.64 14.38 -6.00
N ALA A 116 12.33 15.11 -6.88
CA ALA A 116 13.66 14.75 -7.36
C ALA A 116 14.66 14.55 -6.22
N ALA A 117 14.59 15.35 -5.15
CA ALA A 117 15.48 15.22 -3.99
C ALA A 117 15.31 13.86 -3.28
N LEU A 118 14.11 13.28 -3.31
CA LEU A 118 13.87 11.96 -2.71
C LEU A 118 14.67 10.90 -3.45
N TRP A 119 14.59 10.85 -4.78
CA TRP A 119 15.39 9.91 -5.58
C TRP A 119 16.89 10.14 -5.46
N GLU A 120 17.34 11.41 -5.41
CA GLU A 120 18.75 11.74 -5.20
C GLU A 120 19.27 11.17 -3.87
N LEU A 121 18.52 11.35 -2.78
CA LEU A 121 18.88 10.81 -1.47
C LEU A 121 18.86 9.27 -1.43
N ILE A 122 17.87 8.65 -2.09
CA ILE A 122 17.76 7.18 -2.18
C ILE A 122 18.94 6.61 -2.96
N GLY A 123 19.23 7.12 -4.15
CA GLY A 123 20.37 6.68 -4.97
C GLY A 123 21.73 6.95 -4.32
N ALA A 124 21.85 8.01 -3.51
CA ALA A 124 23.07 8.32 -2.78
C ALA A 124 23.28 7.47 -1.50
N GLY A 125 22.28 6.71 -1.06
CA GLY A 125 22.36 5.94 0.19
C GLY A 125 22.49 6.84 1.42
N ALA A 126 21.82 8.00 1.43
CA ALA A 126 21.99 9.02 2.45
C ALA A 126 21.54 8.57 3.85
N THR A 127 22.07 9.20 4.89
CA THR A 127 21.55 9.11 6.26
C THR A 127 21.36 10.50 6.82
N LEU A 128 20.13 10.83 7.21
CA LEU A 128 19.77 12.13 7.75
C LEU A 128 19.46 12.01 9.23
N ARG A 129 20.10 12.84 10.05
CA ARG A 129 19.83 12.92 11.49
C ARG A 129 18.66 13.85 11.74
N THR A 130 17.75 13.44 12.60
CA THR A 130 16.63 14.24 13.08
C THR A 130 16.75 14.42 14.60
N GLU A 131 15.79 15.07 15.26
CA GLU A 131 15.82 15.15 16.73
C GLU A 131 15.43 13.81 17.37
N GLY A 132 14.42 13.13 16.81
CA GLY A 132 13.89 11.88 17.31
C GLY A 132 14.66 10.62 16.88
N GLY A 133 15.52 10.71 15.85
CA GLY A 133 16.24 9.56 15.34
C GLY A 133 17.06 9.85 14.08
N GLU A 134 16.94 8.97 13.09
CA GLU A 134 17.55 9.15 11.78
C GLU A 134 16.70 8.53 10.67
N VAL A 135 16.78 9.11 9.48
CA VAL A 135 16.16 8.59 8.26
C VAL A 135 17.26 8.03 7.38
N ARG A 136 17.18 6.74 7.07
CA ARG A 136 18.13 6.03 6.20
C ARG A 136 17.51 5.79 4.85
N PHE A 137 18.28 6.15 3.82
CA PHE A 137 17.94 5.97 2.43
C PHE A 137 18.85 4.88 1.87
N ARG A 138 18.29 3.90 1.16
CA ARG A 138 19.05 2.84 0.50
C ARG A 138 18.48 2.62 -0.89
N GLY A 139 19.34 2.51 -1.90
CA GLY A 139 18.90 2.27 -3.26
C GLY A 139 20.05 2.21 -4.23
N GLU A 140 20.99 1.30 -3.98
CA GLU A 140 22.21 1.13 -4.78
C GLU A 140 21.93 0.78 -6.26
N ARG A 141 20.69 0.36 -6.56
CA ARG A 141 20.22 0.02 -7.91
C ARG A 141 19.54 1.19 -8.64
N ILE A 142 19.29 2.31 -7.95
CA ILE A 142 18.66 3.50 -8.53
C ILE A 142 19.70 4.27 -9.35
N ALA A 143 19.35 4.56 -10.60
CA ALA A 143 20.23 5.34 -11.47
C ALA A 143 20.40 6.78 -10.92
N GLY A 144 21.65 7.27 -10.99
CA GLY A 144 22.00 8.64 -10.62
C GLY A 144 21.64 9.65 -11.71
N GLY A 145 21.48 10.92 -11.32
CA GLY A 145 20.95 11.97 -12.19
C GLY A 145 19.43 11.89 -12.25
N VAL A 146 18.76 12.92 -11.72
CA VAL A 146 17.30 12.96 -11.65
C VAL A 146 16.82 14.13 -12.47
N ASP A 147 16.08 13.87 -13.54
CA ASP A 147 15.35 14.90 -14.28
C ASP A 147 13.97 15.09 -13.63
N PRO A 148 13.67 16.24 -12.99
CA PRO A 148 12.35 16.51 -12.46
C PRO A 148 11.22 16.35 -13.49
N GLY A 149 11.48 16.64 -14.77
CA GLY A 149 10.47 16.52 -15.84
C GLY A 149 10.00 15.09 -16.12
N SER A 150 10.76 14.09 -15.67
CA SER A 150 10.41 12.66 -15.80
C SER A 150 9.50 12.14 -14.69
N ILE A 151 9.28 12.93 -13.63
CA ILE A 151 8.55 12.52 -12.44
C ILE A 151 7.07 12.89 -12.56
N ARG A 152 6.19 11.91 -12.38
CA ARG A 152 4.74 12.13 -12.42
C ARG A 152 3.99 11.33 -11.36
N PRO A 153 2.89 11.87 -10.80
CA PRO A 153 2.04 11.11 -9.89
C PRO A 153 1.29 10.00 -10.65
N LEU A 154 1.19 8.83 -10.01
CA LEU A 154 0.30 7.76 -10.43
C LEU A 154 -1.02 7.98 -9.68
N GLY A 155 -2.02 8.58 -10.33
CA GLY A 155 -3.23 9.18 -9.73
C GLY A 155 -4.20 8.26 -8.96
N ARG A 156 -3.73 7.13 -8.42
CA ARG A 156 -4.43 6.24 -7.50
C ARG A 156 -3.86 6.43 -6.10
N GLU A 157 -4.34 7.43 -5.38
CA GLU A 157 -3.96 7.67 -3.98
C GLU A 157 -4.89 6.88 -3.05
N GLN A 158 -4.31 5.92 -2.32
CA GLN A 158 -4.97 5.17 -1.23
C GLN A 158 -4.29 5.52 0.10
N SER A 159 -3.73 4.58 0.86
CA SER A 159 -2.92 4.85 2.07
C SER A 159 -1.57 5.53 1.76
N ASN A 160 -1.20 5.57 0.48
CA ASN A 160 0.11 5.98 -0.02
C ASN A 160 -0.03 6.97 -1.18
N THR A 161 1.05 7.71 -1.44
CA THR A 161 1.21 8.51 -2.66
C THR A 161 2.29 7.88 -3.53
N SER A 162 1.95 7.59 -4.78
CA SER A 162 2.84 6.89 -5.72
C SER A 162 3.30 7.81 -6.85
N LEU A 163 4.60 7.80 -7.12
CA LEU A 163 5.23 8.59 -8.17
C LEU A 163 5.99 7.66 -9.13
N VAL A 164 5.94 7.96 -10.42
CA VAL A 164 6.73 7.28 -11.45
C VAL A 164 7.86 8.19 -11.92
N ARG A 165 9.05 7.62 -12.10
CA ARG A 165 10.22 8.27 -12.71
C ARG A 165 10.66 7.48 -13.95
N ASP A 166 10.90 8.18 -15.05
CA ASP A 166 11.44 7.64 -16.32
C ASP A 166 10.67 6.43 -16.88
N ASP A 167 9.39 6.28 -16.52
CA ASP A 167 8.57 5.08 -16.80
C ASP A 167 9.27 3.75 -16.42
N ALA A 168 10.20 3.79 -15.47
CA ALA A 168 11.04 2.65 -15.08
C ALA A 168 10.99 2.38 -13.58
N GLU A 169 10.73 3.40 -12.76
CA GLU A 169 10.74 3.30 -11.30
C GLU A 169 9.45 3.84 -10.71
N LEU A 170 8.89 3.10 -9.76
CA LEU A 170 7.74 3.47 -8.96
C LEU A 170 8.21 3.73 -7.53
N LEU A 171 8.07 4.95 -7.05
CA LEU A 171 8.22 5.29 -5.63
C LEU A 171 6.83 5.29 -5.00
N LYS A 172 6.64 4.46 -3.98
CA LYS A 172 5.47 4.40 -3.11
C LYS A 172 5.85 5.04 -1.78
N TRP A 173 5.28 6.22 -1.48
CA TRP A 173 5.49 6.91 -0.22
C TRP A 173 4.33 6.63 0.74
N PHE A 174 4.63 6.04 1.89
CA PHE A 174 3.62 5.68 2.89
C PHE A 174 3.20 6.92 3.69
N ARG A 175 1.91 7.29 3.59
CA ARG A 175 1.40 8.47 4.29
C ARG A 175 1.09 8.15 5.73
N VAL A 176 0.41 7.03 5.99
CA VAL A 176 0.19 6.52 7.33
C VAL A 176 1.36 5.61 7.71
N VAL A 177 1.97 5.89 8.86
CA VAL A 177 3.20 5.26 9.32
C VAL A 177 2.91 4.37 10.51
N GLU A 178 3.07 3.07 10.34
CA GLU A 178 2.87 2.10 11.41
C GLU A 178 4.17 1.86 12.20
N ASP A 179 4.06 1.70 13.52
CA ASP A 179 5.20 1.51 14.44
C ASP A 179 5.80 0.08 14.38
N VAL A 180 5.92 -0.49 13.17
CA VAL A 180 6.37 -1.87 12.93
C VAL A 180 7.21 -1.94 11.66
N ARG A 181 7.97 -3.02 11.49
CA ARG A 181 8.52 -3.35 10.16
C ARG A 181 7.38 -3.49 9.12
N SER A 182 7.56 -2.95 7.91
CA SER A 182 6.51 -3.02 6.88
C SER A 182 6.20 -4.46 6.47
N PRO A 183 4.92 -4.89 6.48
CA PRO A 183 4.51 -6.19 5.94
C PRO A 183 4.87 -6.35 4.46
N GLU A 184 4.70 -5.31 3.66
CA GLU A 184 4.99 -5.34 2.22
C GLU A 184 6.49 -5.57 1.95
N LEU A 185 7.35 -4.84 2.66
CA LEU A 185 8.80 -5.03 2.50
C LEU A 185 9.23 -6.40 3.01
N GLU A 186 8.73 -6.84 4.18
CA GLU A 186 9.01 -8.16 4.73
C GLU A 186 8.63 -9.29 3.75
N MET A 187 7.43 -9.24 3.19
CA MET A 187 6.93 -10.24 2.24
C MET A 187 7.76 -10.24 0.95
N THR A 188 8.02 -9.07 0.40
CA THR A 188 8.77 -8.95 -0.85
C THR A 188 10.21 -9.46 -0.70
N GLU A 189 10.89 -9.12 0.39
CA GLU A 189 12.24 -9.62 0.69
C GLU A 189 12.25 -11.14 0.91
N ALA A 190 11.25 -11.68 1.63
CA ALA A 190 11.14 -13.11 1.88
C ALA A 190 10.89 -13.92 0.61
N LEU A 191 9.98 -13.44 -0.26
CA LEU A 191 9.68 -14.06 -1.55
C LEU A 191 10.91 -14.05 -2.47
N HIS A 192 11.58 -12.91 -2.57
CA HIS A 192 12.80 -12.79 -3.37
C HIS A 192 13.90 -13.71 -2.83
N GLY A 193 14.11 -13.75 -1.51
CA GLY A 193 15.07 -14.66 -0.87
C GLY A 193 14.74 -16.15 -1.04
N ALA A 194 13.46 -16.49 -1.17
CA ALA A 194 13.00 -17.84 -1.47
C ALA A 194 13.15 -18.23 -2.95
N GLY A 195 13.36 -17.25 -3.84
CA GLY A 195 13.52 -17.44 -5.28
C GLY A 195 12.23 -17.26 -6.09
N PHE A 196 11.22 -16.58 -5.56
CA PHE A 196 10.02 -16.22 -6.30
C PHE A 196 10.30 -14.98 -7.18
N GLU A 197 10.19 -15.13 -8.50
CA GLU A 197 10.55 -14.09 -9.47
C GLU A 197 9.36 -13.22 -9.92
N HIS A 198 8.12 -13.66 -9.64
CA HIS A 198 6.89 -12.98 -10.04
C HIS A 198 6.46 -11.87 -9.06
N VAL A 199 7.43 -11.15 -8.49
CA VAL A 199 7.22 -9.99 -7.61
C VAL A 199 8.27 -8.91 -7.93
N PRO A 200 7.92 -7.61 -7.94
CA PRO A 200 8.91 -6.56 -8.19
C PRO A 200 9.89 -6.46 -7.03
N ALA A 201 11.15 -6.85 -7.27
CA ALA A 201 12.21 -6.72 -6.28
C ALA A 201 12.46 -5.24 -5.93
N PRO A 202 12.58 -4.86 -4.64
CA PRO A 202 12.84 -3.48 -4.25
C PRO A 202 14.14 -2.95 -4.89
N LEU A 203 14.06 -1.75 -5.45
CA LEU A 203 15.20 -0.97 -5.94
C LEU A 203 15.77 -0.05 -4.86
N GLY A 204 14.92 0.37 -3.92
CA GLY A 204 15.32 1.21 -2.80
C GLY A 204 14.24 1.31 -1.72
N VAL A 205 14.67 1.74 -0.53
CA VAL A 205 13.81 1.92 0.65
C VAL A 205 14.22 3.17 1.41
N VAL A 206 13.25 3.80 2.07
CA VAL A 206 13.47 4.88 3.03
C VAL A 206 12.88 4.44 4.36
N GLU A 207 13.71 4.41 5.39
CA GLU A 207 13.30 3.97 6.73
C GLU A 207 13.59 5.05 7.77
N TYR A 208 12.70 5.18 8.74
CA TYR A 208 12.90 5.97 9.94
C TYR A 208 13.29 5.07 11.11
N LEU A 209 14.41 5.38 11.76
CA LEU A 209 14.97 4.63 12.87
C LEU A 209 15.00 5.50 14.12
N ARG A 210 14.40 4.99 15.20
CA ARG A 210 14.47 5.60 16.53
C ARG A 210 15.26 4.72 17.49
N PRO A 211 15.90 5.31 18.52
CA PRO A 211 16.58 4.55 19.55
C PRO A 211 15.64 3.54 20.21
N GLY A 212 15.99 2.25 20.17
CA GLY A 212 15.25 1.18 20.85
C GLY A 212 13.93 0.77 20.19
N ALA A 213 13.64 1.22 18.97
CA ALA A 213 12.45 0.82 18.19
C ALA A 213 12.84 0.08 16.90
N GLU A 214 11.89 -0.66 16.32
CA GLU A 214 12.05 -1.21 14.97
C GLU A 214 12.15 -0.08 13.93
N ALA A 215 12.84 -0.38 12.83
CA ALA A 215 12.85 0.50 11.66
C ALA A 215 11.45 0.53 11.04
N VAL A 216 11.00 1.72 10.70
CA VAL A 216 9.69 1.96 10.11
C VAL A 216 9.85 2.41 8.67
N LEU A 217 9.12 1.78 7.74
CA LEU A 217 9.18 2.13 6.33
C LEU A 217 8.43 3.43 6.05
N LEU A 218 9.09 4.36 5.37
CA LEU A 218 8.50 5.62 4.87
C LEU A 218 8.28 5.60 3.36
N ALA A 219 9.15 4.91 2.61
CA ALA A 219 8.98 4.75 1.17
C ALA A 219 9.62 3.47 0.65
N LEU A 220 9.06 2.95 -0.44
CA LEU A 220 9.55 1.81 -1.20
C LEU A 220 9.69 2.22 -2.67
N VAL A 221 10.82 1.89 -3.29
CA VAL A 221 11.05 2.06 -4.73
C VAL A 221 11.11 0.68 -5.37
N GLN A 222 10.34 0.47 -6.43
CA GLN A 222 10.26 -0.77 -7.19
C GLN A 222 10.30 -0.50 -8.70
N PRO A 223 10.57 -1.52 -9.54
CA PRO A 223 10.40 -1.40 -10.98
C PRO A 223 8.97 -1.00 -11.33
N TYR A 224 8.80 0.03 -12.16
CA TYR A 224 7.52 0.37 -12.75
C TYR A 224 7.26 -0.51 -13.97
N LEU A 225 6.22 -1.31 -13.91
CA LEU A 225 5.83 -2.22 -14.98
C LEU A 225 4.98 -1.49 -16.03
N HIS A 226 5.62 -0.60 -16.80
CA HIS A 226 4.93 0.36 -17.69
C HIS A 226 4.05 -0.30 -18.78
N ASN A 227 4.37 -1.53 -19.18
CA ASN A 227 3.65 -2.31 -20.20
C ASN A 227 2.68 -3.33 -19.58
N GLY A 228 2.53 -3.32 -18.26
CA GLY A 228 1.69 -4.28 -17.58
C GLY A 228 0.21 -3.94 -17.70
N THR A 229 -0.62 -4.97 -17.89
CA THR A 229 -2.07 -4.86 -17.88
C THR A 229 -2.64 -5.48 -16.61
N GLU A 230 -3.53 -4.77 -15.92
CA GLU A 230 -4.19 -5.29 -14.71
C GLU A 230 -5.04 -6.52 -15.03
N GLY A 231 -4.93 -7.56 -14.20
CA GLY A 231 -5.65 -8.81 -14.41
C GLY A 231 -7.17 -8.61 -14.43
N TRP A 232 -7.69 -7.67 -13.65
CA TRP A 232 -9.10 -7.30 -13.67
C TRP A 232 -9.54 -6.74 -15.03
N ALA A 233 -8.73 -5.86 -15.62
CA ALA A 233 -9.02 -5.29 -16.93
C ALA A 233 -8.97 -6.35 -18.05
N LEU A 234 -8.03 -7.31 -17.96
CA LEU A 234 -7.96 -8.45 -18.87
C LEU A 234 -9.20 -9.35 -18.76
N ALA A 235 -9.60 -9.71 -17.55
CA ALA A 235 -10.79 -10.52 -17.32
C ALA A 235 -12.06 -9.83 -17.81
N LEU A 236 -12.22 -8.51 -17.57
CA LEU A 236 -13.35 -7.75 -18.08
C LEU A 236 -13.39 -7.68 -19.62
N THR A 237 -12.23 -7.64 -20.27
CA THR A 237 -12.16 -7.66 -21.75
C THR A 237 -12.66 -8.99 -22.28
N SER A 238 -12.21 -10.11 -21.69
CA SER A 238 -12.71 -11.45 -22.04
C SER A 238 -14.22 -11.58 -21.80
N LEU A 239 -14.73 -11.14 -20.64
CA LEU A 239 -16.16 -11.19 -20.32
C LEU A 239 -17.02 -10.36 -21.29
N ARG A 240 -16.55 -9.17 -21.66
CA ARG A 240 -17.25 -8.31 -22.63
C ARG A 240 -17.40 -9.01 -23.97
N ASP A 241 -16.32 -9.62 -24.44
CA ASP A 241 -16.31 -10.29 -25.74
C ASP A 241 -17.17 -11.56 -25.69
N LEU A 242 -17.18 -12.29 -24.57
CA LEU A 242 -18.04 -13.45 -24.33
C LEU A 242 -19.52 -13.08 -24.40
N TYR A 243 -19.91 -11.97 -23.75
CA TYR A 243 -21.30 -11.51 -23.79
C TYR A 243 -21.73 -11.03 -25.17
N ALA A 244 -20.83 -10.41 -25.93
CA ALA A 244 -21.14 -10.01 -27.30
C ALA A 244 -21.39 -11.23 -28.21
N GLU A 245 -20.60 -12.30 -28.08
CA GLU A 245 -20.79 -13.55 -28.81
C GLU A 245 -22.07 -14.28 -28.35
N ALA A 246 -22.32 -14.33 -27.04
CA ALA A 246 -23.53 -14.92 -26.46
C ALA A 246 -24.82 -14.24 -26.95
N GLU A 247 -24.80 -12.93 -27.13
CA GLU A 247 -25.94 -12.17 -27.68
C GLU A 247 -26.21 -12.48 -29.17
N LEU A 248 -25.16 -12.80 -29.94
CA LEU A 248 -25.27 -13.10 -31.37
C LEU A 248 -25.68 -14.55 -31.64
N GLU A 249 -25.08 -15.50 -30.92
CA GLU A 249 -25.28 -16.94 -31.15
C GLU A 249 -26.43 -17.51 -30.32
N GLY A 250 -26.75 -16.87 -29.19
CA GLY A 250 -27.69 -17.36 -28.18
C GLY A 250 -27.04 -18.39 -27.26
N VAL A 251 -27.30 -18.29 -25.95
CA VAL A 251 -26.84 -19.29 -24.98
C VAL A 251 -27.80 -20.48 -25.01
N GLY A 252 -27.33 -21.60 -25.53
CA GLY A 252 -28.05 -22.87 -25.58
C GLY A 252 -28.09 -23.59 -24.24
N ASP A 253 -27.77 -24.88 -24.24
CA ASP A 253 -27.55 -25.68 -23.03
C ASP A 253 -26.19 -25.39 -22.39
N GLU A 254 -25.92 -26.02 -21.23
CA GLU A 254 -24.66 -25.89 -20.49
C GLU A 254 -23.44 -26.24 -21.35
N GLU A 255 -23.54 -27.29 -22.19
CA GLU A 255 -22.47 -27.68 -23.11
C GLU A 255 -22.16 -26.57 -24.12
N SER A 256 -23.19 -25.94 -24.68
CA SER A 256 -23.03 -24.80 -25.59
C SER A 256 -22.43 -23.58 -24.89
N ALA A 257 -22.80 -23.32 -23.63
CA ALA A 257 -22.22 -22.25 -22.84
C ALA A 257 -20.72 -22.50 -22.54
N VAL A 258 -20.33 -23.74 -22.21
CA VAL A 258 -18.93 -24.11 -22.00
C VAL A 258 -18.12 -23.94 -23.28
N ARG A 259 -18.61 -24.43 -24.42
CA ARG A 259 -17.92 -24.25 -25.70
C ARG A 259 -17.73 -22.77 -26.04
N LEU A 260 -18.74 -21.94 -25.79
CA LEU A 260 -18.64 -20.49 -26.04
C LEU A 260 -17.47 -19.88 -25.24
N VAL A 261 -17.28 -20.28 -23.98
CA VAL A 261 -16.15 -19.81 -23.16
C VAL A 261 -14.80 -20.35 -23.65
N GLU A 262 -14.75 -21.61 -24.07
CA GLU A 262 -13.52 -22.29 -24.51
C GLU A 262 -13.06 -21.88 -25.90
N GLU A 263 -13.99 -21.69 -26.83
CA GLU A 263 -13.72 -21.39 -28.24
C GLU A 263 -13.60 -19.88 -28.52
N GLN A 264 -13.97 -19.03 -27.55
CA GLN A 264 -13.81 -17.58 -27.63
C GLN A 264 -12.34 -17.19 -27.91
N GLY A 265 -12.11 -16.39 -28.95
CA GLY A 265 -10.76 -15.97 -29.34
C GLY A 265 -10.00 -15.16 -28.28
N ALA A 266 -10.74 -14.44 -27.41
CA ALA A 266 -10.21 -13.65 -26.31
C ALA A 266 -10.43 -14.30 -24.93
N THR A 267 -10.53 -15.64 -24.88
CA THR A 267 -10.76 -16.39 -23.64
C THR A 267 -9.66 -16.14 -22.58
N PHE A 268 -10.09 -15.93 -21.33
CA PHE A 268 -9.20 -15.73 -20.20
C PHE A 268 -8.67 -17.05 -19.60
N LEU A 269 -9.09 -18.21 -20.11
CA LEU A 269 -8.72 -19.52 -19.57
C LEU A 269 -7.20 -19.78 -19.53
N PRO A 270 -6.42 -19.55 -20.62
CA PRO A 270 -4.97 -19.80 -20.60
C PRO A 270 -4.24 -18.88 -19.62
N GLU A 271 -4.70 -17.64 -19.51
CA GLU A 271 -4.12 -16.66 -18.60
C GLU A 271 -4.50 -16.96 -17.14
N SER A 272 -5.70 -17.49 -16.89
CA SER A 272 -6.12 -17.99 -15.56
C SER A 272 -5.27 -19.19 -15.12
N ALA A 273 -4.97 -20.12 -16.03
CA ALA A 273 -4.11 -21.27 -15.73
C ALA A 273 -2.69 -20.82 -15.34
N ARG A 274 -2.09 -19.89 -16.12
CA ARG A 274 -0.76 -19.31 -15.81
C ARG A 274 -0.76 -18.54 -14.49
N LEU A 275 -1.81 -17.78 -14.21
CA LEU A 275 -1.94 -17.10 -12.92
C LEU A 275 -2.05 -18.11 -11.76
N GLY A 276 -2.72 -19.24 -11.98
CA GLY A 276 -2.78 -20.35 -11.03
C GLY A 276 -1.39 -20.95 -10.74
N GLU A 277 -0.57 -21.15 -11.78
CA GLU A 277 0.83 -21.60 -11.64
C GLU A 277 1.65 -20.61 -10.81
N VAL A 278 1.61 -19.31 -11.14
CA VAL A 278 2.31 -18.26 -10.39
C VAL A 278 1.84 -18.17 -8.94
N THR A 279 0.54 -18.34 -8.69
CA THR A 279 -0.02 -18.37 -7.34
C THR A 279 0.50 -19.57 -6.54
N ALA A 280 0.56 -20.74 -7.17
CA ALA A 280 1.12 -21.94 -6.54
C ALA A 280 2.62 -21.78 -6.25
N GLU A 281 3.40 -21.23 -7.18
CA GLU A 281 4.82 -20.93 -6.97
C GLU A 281 5.05 -19.97 -5.80
N MET A 282 4.24 -18.90 -5.69
CA MET A 282 4.27 -17.97 -4.56
C MET A 282 4.04 -18.70 -3.23
N HIS A 283 3.00 -19.52 -3.14
CA HIS A 283 2.67 -20.27 -1.93
C HIS A 283 3.74 -21.31 -1.58
N LEU A 284 4.33 -21.99 -2.58
CA LEU A 284 5.44 -22.91 -2.37
C LEU A 284 6.70 -22.19 -1.86
N ALA A 285 6.99 -21.00 -2.37
CA ALA A 285 8.09 -20.17 -1.88
C ALA A 285 7.88 -19.77 -0.40
N LEU A 286 6.67 -19.33 -0.04
CA LEU A 286 6.29 -18.96 1.32
C LEU A 286 6.23 -20.16 2.29
N ALA A 287 5.98 -21.36 1.78
CA ALA A 287 6.03 -22.60 2.55
C ALA A 287 7.46 -23.14 2.76
N SER A 288 8.44 -22.63 2.02
CA SER A 288 9.82 -23.15 2.03
C SER A 288 10.58 -22.79 3.30
N ASP A 289 11.73 -23.41 3.50
CA ASP A 289 12.65 -23.12 4.60
C ASP A 289 13.59 -21.94 4.34
N ARG A 290 13.45 -21.28 3.18
CA ARG A 290 14.26 -20.12 2.76
C ARG A 290 13.71 -18.79 3.27
N VAL A 291 12.45 -18.75 3.70
CA VAL A 291 11.85 -17.56 4.33
C VAL A 291 12.42 -17.36 5.74
N PRO A 292 12.37 -16.13 6.30
CA PRO A 292 12.77 -15.87 7.68
C PRO A 292 12.03 -16.75 8.69
N ASP A 293 12.67 -17.08 9.81
CA ASP A 293 12.10 -17.98 10.83
C ASP A 293 10.74 -17.51 11.37
N ALA A 294 10.52 -16.20 11.48
CA ALA A 294 9.24 -15.62 11.91
C ALA A 294 8.08 -15.88 10.93
N MET A 295 8.38 -16.26 9.69
CA MET A 295 7.41 -16.53 8.62
C MET A 295 7.24 -18.03 8.34
N ARG A 296 7.98 -18.89 9.03
CA ARG A 296 8.00 -20.33 8.73
C ARG A 296 6.61 -20.94 8.82
N ALA A 297 6.32 -21.75 7.81
CA ALA A 297 5.10 -22.55 7.74
C ALA A 297 4.95 -23.47 8.95
N GLN A 298 3.71 -23.68 9.38
CA GLN A 298 3.38 -24.54 10.51
C GLN A 298 2.27 -25.52 10.12
N PRO A 299 2.28 -26.77 10.60
CA PRO A 299 1.13 -27.66 10.44
C PRO A 299 -0.13 -27.02 11.02
N VAL A 300 -1.21 -27.04 10.25
CA VAL A 300 -2.50 -26.52 10.72
C VAL A 300 -2.95 -27.31 11.94
N SER A 301 -3.15 -26.60 13.05
CA SER A 301 -3.60 -27.17 14.32
C SER A 301 -5.12 -27.02 14.51
N ALA A 302 -5.71 -27.83 15.39
CA ALA A 302 -7.12 -27.69 15.76
C ALA A 302 -7.43 -26.31 16.37
N ALA A 303 -6.46 -25.70 17.07
CA ALA A 303 -6.60 -24.34 17.60
C ALA A 303 -6.68 -23.30 16.48
N MET A 304 -5.87 -23.43 15.42
CA MET A 304 -5.94 -22.56 14.25
C MET A 304 -7.29 -22.68 13.54
N LEU A 305 -7.74 -23.90 13.25
CA LEU A 305 -9.06 -24.15 12.64
C LEU A 305 -10.20 -23.54 13.47
N GLY A 306 -10.15 -23.70 14.79
CA GLY A 306 -11.09 -23.05 15.70
C GLY A 306 -11.05 -21.52 15.59
N SER A 307 -9.86 -20.93 15.62
CA SER A 307 -9.69 -19.48 15.53
C SER A 307 -10.16 -18.90 14.18
N TRP A 308 -9.98 -19.63 13.07
CA TRP A 308 -10.46 -19.21 11.75
C TRP A 308 -11.99 -19.28 11.68
N ALA A 309 -12.61 -20.34 12.19
CA ALA A 309 -14.07 -20.43 12.28
C ALA A 309 -14.67 -19.30 13.16
N ASP A 310 -14.02 -18.99 14.29
CA ASP A 310 -14.39 -17.87 15.15
C ASP A 310 -14.23 -16.51 14.44
N ALA A 311 -13.17 -16.32 13.65
CA ALA A 311 -12.95 -15.11 12.86
C ALA A 311 -14.03 -14.93 11.78
N MET A 312 -14.26 -15.96 10.96
CA MET A 312 -15.29 -15.92 9.90
C MET A 312 -16.69 -15.65 10.46
N THR A 313 -17.02 -16.22 11.62
CA THR A 313 -18.30 -15.95 12.30
C THR A 313 -18.40 -14.50 12.77
N ARG A 314 -17.32 -13.95 13.35
CA ARG A 314 -17.29 -12.54 13.79
C ARG A 314 -17.40 -11.58 12.60
N GLU A 315 -16.71 -11.85 11.49
CA GLU A 315 -16.79 -11.05 10.26
C GLU A 315 -18.22 -11.06 9.68
N LEU A 316 -18.86 -12.23 9.63
CA LEU A 316 -20.25 -12.35 9.23
C LEU A 316 -21.18 -11.55 10.15
N ASP A 317 -21.00 -11.64 11.47
CA ASP A 317 -21.82 -10.90 12.43
C ASP A 317 -21.64 -9.38 12.31
N GLN A 318 -20.41 -8.93 12.05
CA GLN A 318 -20.12 -7.53 11.79
C GLN A 318 -20.81 -7.05 10.51
N LEU A 319 -20.75 -7.83 9.43
CA LEU A 319 -21.47 -7.55 8.18
C LEU A 319 -22.98 -7.45 8.41
N LEU A 320 -23.57 -8.44 9.10
CA LEU A 320 -25.00 -8.52 9.35
C LEU A 320 -25.54 -7.45 10.31
N GLY A 321 -24.67 -6.87 11.14
CA GLY A 321 -24.98 -5.71 11.99
C GLY A 321 -25.28 -4.42 11.22
N GLY A 322 -24.92 -4.34 9.92
CA GLY A 322 -25.29 -3.22 9.05
C GLY A 322 -26.79 -3.21 8.73
N ALA A 323 -27.42 -2.04 8.58
CA ALA A 323 -28.88 -1.92 8.40
C ALA A 323 -29.41 -2.14 6.96
N GLY A 324 -28.60 -2.69 6.05
CA GLY A 324 -28.96 -2.84 4.64
C GLY A 324 -30.03 -3.92 4.40
N ALA A 325 -31.08 -3.59 3.64
CA ALA A 325 -32.11 -4.55 3.21
C ALA A 325 -31.54 -5.66 2.31
N ALA A 326 -30.46 -5.37 1.56
CA ALA A 326 -29.75 -6.35 0.73
C ALA A 326 -29.14 -7.51 1.55
N LEU A 327 -28.98 -7.35 2.86
CA LEU A 327 -28.42 -8.37 3.75
C LEU A 327 -29.48 -9.30 4.34
N GLU A 328 -30.78 -9.02 4.15
CA GLU A 328 -31.84 -9.84 4.75
C GLU A 328 -31.78 -11.32 4.36
N PRO A 329 -31.56 -11.68 3.07
CA PRO A 329 -31.41 -13.10 2.70
C PRO A 329 -30.24 -13.78 3.42
N LEU A 330 -29.15 -13.04 3.69
CA LEU A 330 -28.00 -13.55 4.42
C LEU A 330 -28.27 -13.70 5.92
N ARG A 331 -29.11 -12.83 6.51
CA ARG A 331 -29.58 -12.98 7.90
C ARG A 331 -30.42 -14.24 8.07
N GLU A 332 -31.29 -14.52 7.11
CA GLU A 332 -32.16 -15.72 7.11
C GLU A 332 -31.34 -17.02 7.10
N CYS A 333 -30.25 -17.08 6.32
CA CYS A 333 -29.39 -18.27 6.24
C CYS A 333 -28.17 -18.24 7.18
N ARG A 334 -28.04 -17.26 8.09
CA ARG A 334 -26.86 -17.12 8.98
C ARG A 334 -26.49 -18.41 9.70
N ALA A 335 -27.47 -19.14 10.23
CA ALA A 335 -27.22 -20.37 10.97
C ALA A 335 -26.57 -21.46 10.09
N GLU A 336 -26.96 -21.55 8.82
CA GLU A 336 -26.39 -22.51 7.86
C GLU A 336 -24.95 -22.12 7.48
N VAL A 337 -24.70 -20.82 7.26
CA VAL A 337 -23.35 -20.30 6.98
C VAL A 337 -22.40 -20.57 8.15
N VAL A 338 -22.82 -20.25 9.38
CA VAL A 338 -22.01 -20.50 10.59
C VAL A 338 -21.77 -22.00 10.81
N ALA A 339 -22.76 -22.86 10.54
CA ALA A 339 -22.55 -24.30 10.58
C ALA A 339 -21.48 -24.77 9.57
N GLY A 340 -21.40 -24.12 8.40
CA GLY A 340 -20.31 -24.32 7.43
C GLY A 340 -18.94 -23.91 7.98
N PHE A 341 -18.85 -22.78 8.69
CA PHE A 341 -17.60 -22.36 9.35
C PHE A 341 -17.20 -23.31 10.48
N ASP A 342 -18.15 -23.73 11.32
CA ASP A 342 -17.89 -24.66 12.42
C ASP A 342 -17.48 -26.06 11.95
N ALA A 343 -17.84 -26.45 10.71
CA ALA A 343 -17.35 -27.69 10.11
C ALA A 343 -15.82 -27.74 10.01
N LEU A 344 -15.13 -26.59 9.93
CA LEU A 344 -13.67 -26.51 9.96
C LEU A 344 -13.09 -27.13 11.23
N ARG A 345 -13.78 -27.03 12.37
CA ARG A 345 -13.31 -27.55 13.67
C ARG A 345 -13.24 -29.08 13.70
N GLY A 346 -13.98 -29.75 12.83
CA GLY A 346 -14.00 -31.21 12.70
C GLY A 346 -12.96 -31.77 11.74
N LEU A 347 -12.19 -30.92 11.04
CA LEU A 347 -11.23 -31.39 10.03
C LEU A 347 -10.00 -32.05 10.67
N GLY A 348 -9.70 -33.27 10.22
CA GLY A 348 -8.51 -34.02 10.59
C GLY A 348 -7.31 -33.64 9.72
N GLY A 349 -6.71 -32.48 9.99
CA GLY A 349 -5.59 -31.94 9.21
C GLY A 349 -6.01 -30.88 8.20
N GLY A 350 -5.11 -29.92 7.93
CA GLY A 350 -5.35 -28.78 7.03
C GLY A 350 -4.12 -28.38 6.21
N GLY A 351 -3.15 -29.29 6.07
CA GLY A 351 -1.87 -29.00 5.44
C GLY A 351 -1.01 -28.05 6.28
N LEU A 352 -0.41 -27.06 5.62
CA LEU A 352 0.43 -26.04 6.24
C LEU A 352 -0.31 -24.70 6.27
N ALA A 353 -0.25 -24.01 7.41
CA ALA A 353 -0.50 -22.59 7.49
C ALA A 353 0.80 -21.86 7.11
N ILE A 354 0.69 -20.90 6.20
CA ILE A 354 1.81 -20.11 5.66
C ILE A 354 1.52 -18.62 5.82
N ARG A 355 2.54 -17.78 5.65
CA ARG A 355 2.28 -16.38 5.31
C ARG A 355 1.60 -16.33 3.96
N VAL A 356 0.56 -15.52 3.83
CA VAL A 356 -0.21 -15.35 2.59
C VAL A 356 -0.17 -13.88 2.16
N HIS A 357 -0.57 -13.61 0.93
CA HIS A 357 -0.75 -12.24 0.45
C HIS A 357 -1.80 -11.48 1.28
N GLY A 358 -2.89 -12.15 1.68
CA GLY A 358 -3.90 -11.62 2.60
C GLY A 358 -4.95 -10.69 1.99
N ASP A 359 -4.78 -10.27 0.74
CA ASP A 359 -5.73 -9.46 -0.05
C ASP A 359 -5.55 -9.73 -1.56
N TYR A 360 -5.49 -11.01 -1.93
CA TYR A 360 -5.14 -11.40 -3.30
C TYR A 360 -6.37 -11.41 -4.21
N HIS A 361 -6.34 -10.57 -5.24
CA HIS A 361 -7.37 -10.51 -6.28
C HIS A 361 -6.77 -10.08 -7.62
N LEU A 362 -7.55 -10.12 -8.70
CA LEU A 362 -7.11 -9.76 -10.05
C LEU A 362 -6.62 -8.31 -10.21
N GLY A 363 -6.89 -7.44 -9.23
CA GLY A 363 -6.37 -6.08 -9.19
C GLY A 363 -4.93 -6.00 -8.67
N GLN A 364 -4.48 -7.03 -7.93
CA GLN A 364 -3.12 -7.17 -7.40
C GLN A 364 -2.23 -8.06 -8.27
N ALA A 365 -2.69 -8.39 -9.48
CA ALA A 365 -1.93 -9.13 -10.47
C ALA A 365 -1.81 -8.31 -11.75
N LEU A 366 -0.59 -8.20 -12.27
CA LEU A 366 -0.28 -7.46 -13.49
C LEU A 366 0.35 -8.41 -14.51
N ARG A 367 -0.16 -8.39 -15.74
CA ARG A 367 0.36 -9.18 -16.86
C ARG A 367 1.28 -8.31 -17.71
N THR A 368 2.57 -8.63 -17.71
CA THR A 368 3.58 -8.02 -18.60
C THR A 368 3.82 -8.92 -19.81
N ASP A 369 4.80 -8.62 -20.66
CA ASP A 369 5.30 -9.53 -21.70
C ASP A 369 6.03 -10.76 -21.12
N THR A 370 6.70 -10.61 -19.97
CA THR A 370 7.46 -11.67 -19.30
C THR A 370 6.61 -12.63 -18.46
N GLY A 371 5.38 -12.25 -18.09
CA GLY A 371 4.47 -13.12 -17.36
C GLY A 371 3.55 -12.36 -16.40
N TRP A 372 2.99 -13.09 -15.43
CA TRP A 372 2.25 -12.47 -14.33
C TRP A 372 3.20 -11.96 -13.26
N THR A 373 2.87 -10.84 -12.65
CA THR A 373 3.56 -10.28 -11.48
C THR A 373 2.53 -9.95 -10.42
N VAL A 374 2.78 -10.39 -9.19
CA VAL A 374 1.93 -10.13 -8.02
C VAL A 374 2.43 -8.87 -7.32
N LEU A 375 1.49 -8.01 -6.92
CA LEU A 375 1.73 -6.70 -6.34
C LEU A 375 1.14 -6.61 -4.93
N ASP A 376 1.51 -5.56 -4.18
CA ASP A 376 0.82 -5.10 -2.97
C ASP A 376 0.66 -6.11 -1.83
N PHE A 377 1.79 -6.54 -1.27
CA PHE A 377 1.83 -7.43 -0.11
C PHE A 377 1.59 -6.73 1.24
N GLU A 378 0.86 -5.60 1.25
CA GLU A 378 0.47 -4.94 2.49
C GLU A 378 -0.50 -5.80 3.31
N GLY A 379 -1.29 -6.66 2.68
CA GLY A 379 -2.43 -7.35 3.27
C GLY A 379 -3.65 -6.44 3.42
N GLU A 380 -4.77 -6.98 3.91
CA GLU A 380 -6.05 -6.25 3.95
C GLU A 380 -5.97 -4.98 4.83
N PRO A 381 -6.13 -3.77 4.27
CA PRO A 381 -5.87 -2.51 5.00
C PRO A 381 -6.74 -2.29 6.24
N ALA A 382 -7.89 -2.95 6.33
CA ALA A 382 -8.79 -2.86 7.47
C ALA A 382 -8.30 -3.66 8.70
N LEU A 383 -7.35 -4.58 8.51
CA LEU A 383 -6.84 -5.46 9.56
C LEU A 383 -5.61 -4.88 10.26
N GLY A 384 -5.47 -5.19 11.55
CA GLY A 384 -4.28 -4.81 12.31
C GLY A 384 -3.03 -5.56 11.83
N VAL A 385 -1.84 -4.99 12.05
CA VAL A 385 -0.55 -5.62 11.68
C VAL A 385 -0.43 -7.08 12.15
N PRO A 386 -0.79 -7.45 13.41
CA PRO A 386 -0.66 -8.84 13.85
C PRO A 386 -1.51 -9.81 13.02
N GLU A 387 -2.69 -9.36 12.58
CA GLU A 387 -3.61 -10.16 11.75
C GLU A 387 -3.08 -10.27 10.31
N ARG A 388 -2.58 -9.17 9.73
CA ARG A 388 -1.93 -9.17 8.40
C ARG A 388 -0.68 -10.04 8.34
N ARG A 389 0.01 -10.24 9.46
CA ARG A 389 1.17 -11.13 9.59
C ARG A 389 0.85 -12.56 10.01
N ALA A 390 -0.41 -12.85 10.36
CA ALA A 390 -0.78 -14.17 10.84
C ALA A 390 -0.61 -15.22 9.74
N LEU A 391 -0.25 -16.45 10.15
CA LEU A 391 -0.27 -17.58 9.23
C LEU A 391 -1.73 -17.95 8.90
N SER A 392 -2.00 -18.23 7.64
CA SER A 392 -3.32 -18.61 7.12
C SER A 392 -3.21 -19.84 6.23
N SER A 393 -4.36 -20.43 5.91
CA SER A 393 -4.45 -21.41 4.83
C SER A 393 -4.11 -20.75 3.49
N PRO A 394 -3.30 -21.37 2.61
CA PRO A 394 -3.07 -20.90 1.23
C PRO A 394 -4.30 -21.02 0.33
N LEU A 395 -5.42 -21.56 0.85
CA LEU A 395 -6.72 -21.57 0.16
C LEU A 395 -7.48 -20.25 0.30
N ARG A 396 -7.06 -19.39 1.25
CA ARG A 396 -7.48 -17.98 1.33
C ARG A 396 -6.62 -17.17 0.37
#